data_AF-A0A7W9S7K2-F1
#
_entry.id   AF-A0A7W9S7K2-F1
#
_cell.length_a   1.000
_cell.length_b   1.000
_cell.length_c   1.000
_cell.angle_alpha   90.00
_cell.angle_beta   90.00
_cell.angle_gamma   90.00
#
_symmetry.space_group_name_H-M   'P 1'
#
loop_
_entity.id
_entity.type
_entity.pdbx_description
1 polymer ?
#
loop_
_entity_poly.entity_id
_entity_poly.type
_entity_poly.pdbx_seq_one_letter_code
_entity_poly.pdbx_strand_id
1 'polypeptide(L)' 'MTPDASTWRSAAEYDHLDALTASDLAWEWLRRNDAYDTDFEASLAGHGDPEPLTEHIRQRWGLRFPRRSAHCPT' A
#
# COMPACT_ATOMS: atom_id res chain seq x y z
N MET A 1 -8.04 -22.43 12.08
CA MET A 1 -8.26 -21.62 13.28
C MET A 1 -9.28 -20.56 12.94
N THR A 2 -10.45 -20.59 13.56
CA THR A 2 -11.45 -19.54 13.41
C THR A 2 -11.06 -18.40 14.34
N PRO A 3 -10.90 -17.16 13.85
CA PRO A 3 -10.62 -16.03 14.75
C PRO A 3 -11.80 -15.87 15.71
N ASP A 4 -11.52 -15.73 16.99
CA ASP A 4 -12.55 -15.44 17.99
C ASP A 4 -13.07 -14.03 17.75
N ALA A 5 -14.30 -13.93 17.25
CA ALA A 5 -14.93 -12.65 16.98
C ALA A 5 -15.58 -12.04 18.24
N SER A 6 -15.51 -12.70 19.40
CA SER A 6 -16.18 -12.26 20.63
C SER A 6 -15.63 -10.94 21.15
N THR A 7 -14.38 -10.60 20.83
CA THR A 7 -13.72 -9.35 21.24
C THR A 7 -13.86 -8.22 20.23
N TRP A 8 -14.65 -8.36 19.16
CA TRP A 8 -14.78 -7.34 18.09
C TRP A 8 -15.32 -5.97 18.55
N ARG A 9 -15.89 -5.88 19.77
CA ARG A 9 -16.39 -4.65 20.41
C ARG A 9 -15.45 -4.09 21.48
N SER A 10 -14.37 -4.81 21.79
CA SER A 10 -13.38 -4.39 22.80
C SER A 10 -12.46 -3.34 22.19
N ALA A 11 -12.54 -2.11 22.67
CA ALA A 11 -11.67 -1.02 22.22
C ALA A 11 -10.17 -1.33 22.40
N ALA A 12 -9.82 -2.11 23.43
CA ALA A 12 -8.44 -2.52 23.72
C ALA A 12 -7.80 -3.35 22.60
N GLU A 13 -8.59 -4.13 21.84
CA GLU A 13 -8.07 -4.91 20.71
C GLU A 13 -7.72 -4.02 19.51
N TYR A 14 -8.25 -2.79 19.47
CA TYR A 14 -8.04 -1.81 18.41
C TYR A 14 -7.22 -0.60 18.86
N ASP A 15 -6.63 -0.62 20.05
CA ASP A 15 -5.73 0.44 20.55
C ASP A 15 -4.57 0.68 19.57
N HIS A 16 -4.09 -0.39 18.93
CA HIS A 16 -3.10 -0.32 17.87
C HIS A 16 -3.55 0.46 16.62
N LEU A 17 -4.87 0.55 16.36
CA LEU A 17 -5.42 1.38 15.27
C LEU A 17 -5.35 2.88 15.59
N ASP A 18 -5.31 3.27 16.86
CA ASP A 18 -5.14 4.68 17.26
C ASP A 18 -3.71 5.17 16.98
N ALA A 19 -2.73 4.28 17.11
CA ALA A 19 -1.34 4.51 16.71
C ALA A 19 -1.12 4.42 15.18
N LEU A 20 -2.07 3.84 14.44
CA LEU A 20 -1.98 3.70 13.00
C LEU A 20 -2.38 5.01 12.31
N THR A 21 -1.42 5.61 11.63
CA THR A 21 -1.69 6.79 10.81
C THR A 21 -2.66 6.44 9.68
N ALA A 22 -3.41 7.43 9.19
CA ALA A 22 -4.30 7.26 8.04
C ALA A 22 -3.58 6.68 6.80
N SER A 23 -2.26 6.89 6.68
CA SER A 23 -1.44 6.31 5.62
C SER A 23 -1.24 4.80 5.77
N ASP A 24 -1.06 4.31 7.01
CA ASP A 24 -0.86 2.89 7.28
C ASP A 24 -2.17 2.11 7.07
N LEU A 25 -3.29 2.68 7.54
CA LEU A 25 -4.62 2.13 7.26
C LEU A 25 -4.87 2.07 5.75
N ALA A 26 -4.65 3.17 5.02
CA ALA A 26 -4.81 3.19 3.57
C ALA A 26 -3.93 2.14 2.87
N TRP A 27 -2.72 1.90 3.37
CA TRP A 27 -1.82 0.87 2.86
C TRP A 27 -2.32 -0.55 3.12
N GLU A 28 -2.87 -0.83 4.31
CA GLU A 28 -3.48 -2.12 4.65
C GLU A 28 -4.69 -2.46 3.77
N TRP A 29 -5.50 -1.46 3.41
CA TRP A 29 -6.61 -1.64 2.45
C TRP A 29 -6.10 -1.86 1.03
N LEU A 30 -5.05 -1.14 0.62
CA LEU A 30 -4.50 -1.24 -0.71
C LEU A 30 -3.85 -2.60 -0.97
N ARG A 31 -3.05 -3.11 -0.03
CA ARG A 31 -2.38 -4.42 -0.17
C ARG A 31 -3.33 -5.61 -0.17
N ARG A 32 -4.54 -5.46 0.38
CA ARG A 32 -5.59 -6.50 0.40
C ARG A 32 -6.47 -6.46 -0.86
N ASN A 33 -6.25 -5.50 -1.76
CA ASN A 33 -7.00 -5.39 -2.99
C ASN A 33 -6.39 -6.28 -4.08
N ASP A 34 -7.14 -7.29 -4.52
CA ASP A 34 -6.74 -8.26 -5.55
C ASP A 34 -6.37 -7.59 -6.89
N ALA A 35 -7.02 -6.47 -7.22
CA ALA A 35 -6.70 -5.72 -8.43
C ALA A 35 -5.36 -4.96 -8.28
N TYR A 36 -5.04 -4.47 -7.08
CA TYR A 36 -3.74 -3.86 -6.80
C TYR A 36 -2.62 -4.91 -6.87
N ASP A 37 -2.86 -6.09 -6.31
CA ASP A 37 -1.92 -7.23 -6.37
C ASP A 37 -1.63 -7.62 -7.84
N THR A 38 -2.67 -7.76 -8.66
CA THR A 38 -2.53 -8.04 -10.09
C THR A 38 -1.78 -6.93 -10.84
N ASP A 39 -2.12 -5.65 -10.59
CA ASP A 39 -1.41 -4.51 -11.20
C ASP A 39 0.08 -4.48 -10.76
N PHE A 40 0.37 -4.84 -9.51
CA PHE A 40 1.73 -4.89 -8.96
C PHE A 40 2.55 -6.06 -9.54
N GLU A 41 1.99 -7.25 -9.62
CA GLU A 41 2.65 -8.42 -10.23
C GLU A 41 2.87 -8.22 -11.73
N ALA A 42 1.90 -7.65 -12.44
CA ALA A 42 2.08 -7.23 -13.85
C ALA A 42 3.21 -6.20 -13.98
N SER A 43 3.41 -5.39 -12.93
CA SER A 43 4.47 -4.40 -12.87
C SER A 43 5.86 -4.97 -12.59
N LEU A 44 5.93 -6.08 -11.85
CA LEU A 44 7.16 -6.83 -11.63
C LEU A 44 7.52 -7.75 -12.81
N ALA A 45 6.53 -8.28 -13.51
CA ALA A 45 6.71 -9.18 -14.65
C ALA A 45 7.21 -8.44 -15.91
N GLY A 46 6.92 -7.13 -16.02
CA GLY A 46 7.45 -6.28 -17.08
C GLY A 46 8.96 -6.07 -16.95
N HIS A 47 9.75 -6.77 -17.76
CA HIS A 47 11.21 -6.63 -17.91
C HIS A 47 11.64 -5.26 -18.53
N GLY A 48 10.98 -4.17 -18.17
CA GLY A 48 11.29 -2.81 -18.65
C GLY A 48 11.53 -1.84 -17.50
N ASP A 49 11.86 -0.59 -17.83
CA ASP A 49 12.05 0.46 -16.85
C ASP A 49 10.89 0.49 -15.83
N PRO A 50 11.17 0.33 -14.54
CA PRO A 50 10.12 0.29 -13.52
C PRO A 50 9.48 1.68 -13.32
N GLU A 51 10.12 2.77 -13.77
CA GLU A 51 9.61 4.13 -13.61
C GLU A 51 8.23 4.39 -14.25
N PRO A 52 8.01 4.15 -15.56
CA PRO A 52 6.71 4.39 -16.20
C PRO A 52 5.59 3.50 -15.63
N LEU A 53 5.93 2.28 -15.21
CA LEU A 53 4.98 1.30 -14.71
C LEU A 53 4.59 1.57 -13.25
N THR A 54 5.57 1.97 -12.44
CA THR A 54 5.31 2.51 -11.10
C THR A 54 4.50 3.80 -11.17
N GLU A 55 4.74 4.67 -12.16
CA GLU A 55 3.95 5.89 -12.35
C GLU A 55 2.49 5.59 -12.73
N HIS A 56 2.24 4.56 -13.54
CA HIS A 56 0.88 4.11 -13.85
C HIS A 56 0.15 3.62 -12.61
N ILE A 57 0.77 2.75 -11.79
CA ILE A 57 0.19 2.29 -10.52
C ILE A 57 -0.07 3.48 -9.59
N ARG A 58 0.85 4.45 -9.51
CA ARG A 58 0.69 5.66 -8.69
C ARG A 58 -0.53 6.48 -9.11
N GLN A 59 -0.72 6.70 -10.40
CA GLN A 59 -1.86 7.47 -10.90
C GLN A 59 -3.18 6.72 -10.72
N ARG A 60 -3.17 5.41 -10.93
CA ARG A 60 -4.35 4.55 -10.78
C ARG A 60 -4.82 4.43 -9.33
N TRP A 61 -3.88 4.33 -8.39
CA TRP A 61 -4.16 4.08 -6.96
C TRP A 61 -3.94 5.30 -6.05
N GLY A 62 -3.54 6.44 -6.61
CA GLY A 62 -3.30 7.68 -5.87
C GLY A 62 -2.07 7.64 -4.95
N LEU A 63 -1.14 6.71 -5.17
CA LEU A 63 0.06 6.58 -4.35
C LEU A 63 1.06 7.71 -4.66
N ARG A 64 1.36 8.53 -3.67
CA ARG A 64 2.40 9.57 -3.78
C ARG A 64 3.66 9.13 -3.06
N PHE A 65 4.51 8.38 -3.75
CA PHE A 65 5.88 8.19 -3.27
C PHE A 65 6.68 9.47 -3.52
N PRO A 66 7.49 9.94 -2.56
CA PRO A 66 8.44 11.01 -2.84
C PRO A 66 9.34 10.51 -3.97
N ARG A 67 9.18 11.09 -5.17
CA ARG A 67 10.09 10.84 -6.28
C ARG A 67 11.47 11.20 -5.74
N ARG A 68 12.37 10.21 -5.61
CA ARG A 68 13.74 10.47 -5.18
C ARG A 68 14.27 11.51 -6.14
N SER A 69 14.46 12.74 -5.66
CA SER A 69 14.87 13.86 -6.51
C SER A 69 16.10 13.40 -7.27
N ALA A 70 16.02 13.40 -8.61
CA ALA A 70 17.14 13.03 -9.44
C ALA A 70 18.33 13.88 -8.99
N HIS A 71 19.36 13.15 -8.53
CA HIS A 71 20.69 13.59 -8.18
C HIS A 71 20.95 15.08 -8.43
N CYS A 72 21.12 15.87 -7.36
CA CYS A 72 21.69 17.21 -7.48
C CYS A 72 23.16 17.03 -7.89
N PRO A 73 23.59 17.38 -9.11
CA PRO A 73 25.00 17.26 -9.47
C PRO A 73 25.77 18.36 -8.74
N THR A 74 26.77 17.97 -7.95
CA THR A 74 27.78 18.89 -7.39
C THR A 74 29.07 18.71 -8.16
#